data_AF-A0A2D5IEL7-F1
#
_entry.id   AF-A0A2D5IEL7-F1
#
_cell.length_a   1.000
_cell.length_b   1.000
_cell.length_c   1.000
_cell.angle_alpha   90.00
_cell.angle_beta   90.00
_cell.angle_gamma   90.00
#
_symmetry.space_group_name_H-M   'P 1'
#
loop_
_entity.id
_entity.type
_entity.pdbx_description
1 polymer ?
#
loop_
_entity_poly.entity_id
_entity_poly.type
_entity_poly.pdbx_seq_one_letter_code
_entity_poly.pdbx_strand_id
1 'polypeptide(L)'
;MAKPRKGKAKVKVTKSGKRVSYGQAGEAKGGGPRVKPGTSKGDSYCARSLGIKKRLPKEKQNDPNTPNNLSRKRWKCKGAKSMKSKGAKYE
;
A
#
# COMPACT_ATOMS: atom_id res chain seq x y z
N MET A 1 6.79 -18.28 -5.34
CA MET A 1 6.19 -17.14 -4.59
C MET A 1 4.88 -16.73 -5.25
N ALA A 2 3.81 -16.41 -4.49
CA ALA A 2 2.54 -16.01 -5.10
C ALA A 2 2.71 -14.75 -5.98
N LYS A 3 2.16 -14.76 -7.19
CA LYS A 3 2.23 -13.61 -8.12
C LYS A 3 1.10 -12.61 -7.82
N PRO A 4 1.39 -11.30 -7.75
CA PRO A 4 0.34 -10.29 -7.66
C PRO A 4 -0.55 -10.27 -8.91
N ARG A 5 -1.81 -9.85 -8.74
CA ARG A 5 -2.70 -9.55 -9.88
C ARG A 5 -2.09 -8.46 -10.77
N LYS A 6 -2.45 -8.46 -12.06
CA LYS A 6 -1.99 -7.45 -13.04
C LYS A 6 -2.18 -6.03 -12.48
N GLY A 7 -1.12 -5.23 -12.53
CA GLY A 7 -1.10 -3.85 -12.01
C GLY A 7 -0.90 -3.69 -10.49
N LYS A 8 -0.72 -4.78 -9.72
CA LYS A 8 -0.45 -4.73 -8.27
C LYS A 8 1.00 -5.03 -7.94
N ALA A 9 1.55 -4.31 -6.96
CA ALA A 9 2.97 -4.39 -6.62
C ALA A 9 3.32 -5.63 -5.79
N LYS A 10 2.44 -6.02 -4.86
CA LYS A 10 2.68 -7.14 -3.93
C LYS A 10 1.40 -7.95 -3.74
N VAL A 11 1.57 -9.16 -3.23
CA VAL A 11 0.48 -10.04 -2.78
C VAL A 11 0.81 -10.57 -1.41
N LYS A 12 -0.21 -10.62 -0.54
CA LYS A 12 -0.17 -11.28 0.76
C LYS A 12 -1.05 -12.52 0.69
N VAL A 13 -0.54 -13.65 1.15
CA VAL A 13 -1.35 -14.84 1.44
C VAL A 13 -1.76 -14.77 2.91
N THR A 14 -3.05 -14.80 3.21
CA THR A 14 -3.55 -14.79 4.60
C THR A 14 -3.39 -16.17 5.24
N LYS A 15 -3.59 -16.27 6.56
CA LYS A 15 -3.59 -17.55 7.28
C LYS A 15 -4.61 -18.55 6.71
N SER A 16 -5.75 -18.05 6.22
CA SER A 16 -6.79 -18.84 5.54
C SER A 16 -6.48 -19.15 4.07
N GLY A 17 -5.27 -18.86 3.57
CA GLY A 17 -4.88 -19.10 2.17
C GLY A 17 -5.38 -18.06 1.16
N LYS A 18 -6.16 -17.06 1.58
CA LYS A 18 -6.67 -16.00 0.69
C LYS A 18 -5.53 -15.14 0.15
N ARG A 19 -5.51 -14.95 -1.17
CA ARG A 19 -4.54 -14.08 -1.86
C ARG A 19 -5.06 -12.66 -1.97
N VAL A 20 -4.41 -11.71 -1.31
CA VAL A 20 -4.75 -10.29 -1.35
C VAL A 20 -3.65 -9.50 -2.04
N SER A 21 -3.91 -9.03 -3.26
CA SER A 21 -2.97 -8.18 -4.01
C SER A 21 -3.19 -6.69 -3.69
N TYR A 22 -2.10 -5.94 -3.51
CA TYR A 22 -2.14 -4.56 -3.04
C TYR A 22 -0.96 -3.72 -3.57
N GLY A 23 -1.06 -2.39 -3.37
CA GLY A 23 -0.11 -1.42 -3.91
C GLY A 23 -0.21 -1.27 -5.43
N GLN A 24 0.31 -0.16 -5.96
CA GLN A 24 0.39 0.08 -7.40
C GLN A 24 1.73 -0.42 -7.94
N ALA A 25 1.69 -1.27 -8.96
CA ALA A 25 2.87 -1.71 -9.69
C ALA A 25 3.44 -0.64 -10.62
N GLY A 26 4.62 -0.92 -11.15
CA GLY A 26 5.30 -0.12 -12.16
C GLY A 26 6.54 0.56 -11.61
N GLU A 27 7.25 1.20 -12.52
CA GLU A 27 8.53 1.84 -12.26
C GLU A 27 8.38 3.37 -12.26
N ALA A 28 9.17 4.03 -11.42
CA ALA A 28 9.36 5.47 -11.53
C ALA A 28 10.35 5.78 -12.66
N LYS A 29 10.30 6.99 -13.21
CA LYS A 29 11.20 7.41 -14.31
C LYS A 29 12.68 7.22 -13.97
N GLY A 30 13.07 7.51 -12.73
CA GLY A 30 14.44 7.29 -12.23
C GLY A 30 14.68 5.90 -11.64
N GLY A 31 13.90 4.90 -12.03
CA GLY A 31 14.01 3.54 -11.53
C GLY A 31 13.36 3.29 -10.16
N GLY A 32 13.17 2.00 -9.87
CA GLY A 32 12.55 1.50 -8.64
C GLY A 32 11.03 1.73 -8.58
N PRO A 33 10.40 1.50 -7.40
CA PRO A 33 8.95 1.44 -7.32
C PRO A 33 8.22 2.73 -7.73
N ARG A 34 7.11 2.59 -8.46
CA ARG A 34 6.23 3.69 -8.89
C ARG A 34 5.82 4.64 -7.76
N VAL A 35 5.54 4.07 -6.59
CA VAL A 35 5.09 4.79 -5.39
C VAL A 35 6.05 4.49 -4.24
N LYS A 36 6.73 5.54 -3.77
CA LYS A 36 7.71 5.47 -2.69
C LYS A 36 7.19 6.27 -1.47
N PRO A 37 7.34 5.76 -0.23
CA PRO A 37 7.04 6.52 0.99
C PRO A 37 7.91 7.77 1.10
N GLY A 38 7.39 8.82 1.72
CA GLY A 38 8.11 10.08 1.91
C GLY A 38 8.31 10.87 0.61
N THR A 39 7.40 10.71 -0.35
CA THR A 39 7.36 11.47 -1.59
C THR A 39 5.99 12.12 -1.75
N SER A 40 5.90 13.20 -2.53
CA SER A 40 4.62 13.85 -2.86
C SER A 40 3.60 12.83 -3.42
N LYS A 41 4.08 11.90 -4.26
CA LYS A 41 3.24 10.81 -4.76
C LYS A 41 2.78 9.86 -3.67
N GLY A 42 3.68 9.43 -2.78
CA GLY A 42 3.32 8.61 -1.62
C GLY A 42 2.22 9.27 -0.77
N ASP A 43 2.35 10.58 -0.53
CA ASP A 43 1.35 11.37 0.19
C ASP A 43 0.00 11.38 -0.52
N SER A 44 -0.03 11.65 -1.83
CA SER A 44 -1.30 11.62 -2.60
C SER A 44 -2.00 10.27 -2.48
N TYR A 45 -1.25 9.17 -2.44
CA TYR A 45 -1.81 7.83 -2.26
C TYR A 45 -2.29 7.58 -0.83
N CYS A 46 -1.56 8.04 0.19
CA CYS A 46 -1.99 7.95 1.59
C CYS A 46 -3.26 8.78 1.86
N ALA A 47 -3.37 9.97 1.27
CA ALA A 47 -4.55 10.83 1.33
C ALA A 47 -5.78 10.16 0.70
N ARG A 48 -5.65 9.66 -0.54
CA ARG A 48 -6.74 8.91 -1.20
C ARG A 48 -7.15 7.68 -0.39
N SER A 49 -6.16 6.94 0.09
CA SER A 49 -6.38 5.75 0.91
C SER A 49 -7.09 6.07 2.23
N LEU A 50 -6.82 7.25 2.82
CA LEU A 50 -7.51 7.70 4.03
C LEU A 50 -8.98 7.99 3.72
N GLY A 51 -9.27 8.66 2.61
CA GLY A 51 -10.64 8.89 2.13
C GLY A 51 -11.40 7.57 1.93
N ILE A 52 -10.78 6.58 1.28
CA ILE A 52 -11.34 5.23 1.14
C ILE A 52 -11.60 4.62 2.52
N LYS A 53 -10.63 4.69 3.45
CA LYS A 53 -10.77 4.12 4.79
C LYS A 53 -11.96 4.71 5.53
N LYS A 54 -12.14 6.04 5.51
CA LYS A 54 -13.23 6.73 6.20
C LYS A 54 -14.62 6.36 5.70
N ARG A 55 -14.75 5.90 4.45
CA ARG A 55 -16.03 5.50 3.82
C ARG A 55 -16.38 4.02 4.00
N LEU A 56 -15.51 3.22 4.63
CA LEU A 56 -15.75 1.80 4.85
C LEU A 56 -16.42 1.53 6.21
N PRO A 57 -17.17 0.43 6.36
CA PRO A 57 -17.61 -0.08 7.66
C PRO A 57 -16.43 -0.30 8.63
N LYS A 58 -16.69 -0.17 9.93
CA LYS A 58 -15.65 -0.14 10.98
C LYS A 58 -14.80 -1.42 10.99
N GLU A 59 -15.42 -2.55 10.69
CA GLU A 59 -14.80 -3.87 10.59
C GLU A 59 -13.73 -3.86 9.49
N LYS A 60 -14.07 -3.33 8.30
CA LYS A 60 -13.13 -3.21 7.17
C LYS A 60 -12.05 -2.16 7.41
N GLN A 61 -12.35 -1.10 8.17
CA GLN A 61 -11.33 -0.13 8.56
C GLN A 61 -10.24 -0.76 9.43
N ASN A 62 -10.62 -1.70 10.29
CA ASN A 62 -9.75 -2.33 11.26
C ASN A 62 -9.09 -3.62 10.75
N ASP A 63 -9.67 -4.30 9.75
CA ASP A 63 -9.09 -5.52 9.18
C ASP A 63 -7.72 -5.26 8.51
N PRO A 64 -6.62 -5.82 9.05
CA PRO A 64 -5.26 -5.60 8.52
C PRO A 64 -5.02 -6.29 7.18
N ASN A 65 -5.91 -7.18 6.74
CA ASN A 65 -5.80 -7.95 5.50
C ASN A 65 -6.57 -7.32 4.34
N THR A 66 -7.20 -6.16 4.51
CA THR A 66 -7.79 -5.43 3.39
C THR A 66 -6.70 -4.91 2.44
N PRO A 67 -6.96 -4.87 1.11
CA PRO A 67 -6.02 -4.27 0.15
C PRO A 67 -5.62 -2.83 0.53
N ASN A 68 -6.54 -2.06 1.11
CA ASN A 68 -6.29 -0.68 1.52
C ASN A 68 -5.29 -0.64 2.70
N ASN A 69 -5.54 -1.38 3.79
CA ASN A 69 -4.64 -1.38 4.95
C ASN A 69 -3.25 -1.96 4.62
N LEU A 70 -3.16 -2.96 3.74
CA LEU A 70 -1.88 -3.47 3.24
C LEU A 70 -1.12 -2.40 2.44
N SER A 71 -1.82 -1.64 1.58
CA SER A 71 -1.22 -0.53 0.84
C SER A 71 -0.75 0.59 1.78
N ARG A 72 -1.56 0.94 2.78
CA ARG A 72 -1.20 1.92 3.82
C ARG A 72 0.05 1.51 4.59
N LYS A 73 0.17 0.22 4.94
CA LYS A 73 1.35 -0.33 5.60
C LYS A 73 2.59 -0.26 4.71
N ARG A 74 2.48 -0.66 3.43
CA ARG A 74 3.60 -0.55 2.46
C ARG A 74 4.11 0.88 2.34
N TRP A 75 3.20 1.86 2.31
CA TRP A 75 3.56 3.27 2.17
C TRP A 75 3.78 4.01 3.47
N LYS A 76 3.76 3.28 4.61
CA LYS A 76 3.95 3.84 5.96
C LYS A 76 3.05 5.05 6.21
N CYS A 77 1.79 4.97 5.80
CA CYS A 77 0.87 6.09 5.89
C CYS A 77 0.58 6.46 7.35
N LYS A 78 0.81 7.72 7.72
CA LYS A 78 0.31 8.36 8.94
C LYS A 78 -0.71 9.43 8.52
N GLY A 79 -1.99 9.18 8.84
CA GLY A 79 -3.09 9.99 8.32
C GLY A 79 -3.08 10.02 6.78
N ALA A 80 -3.00 11.21 6.21
CA ALA A 80 -2.96 11.46 4.77
C ALA A 80 -1.53 11.47 4.19
N LYS A 81 -0.49 11.33 5.02
CA LYS A 81 0.91 11.47 4.62
C LYS A 81 1.64 10.14 4.65
N SER A 82 2.61 9.98 3.77
CA SER A 82 3.51 8.81 3.73
C SER A 82 4.79 9.12 4.48
N MET A 83 5.30 8.16 5.27
CA MET A 83 6.51 8.39 6.06
C MET A 83 7.74 7.75 5.41
N LYS A 84 8.80 8.54 5.23
CA LYS A 84 10.14 8.02 4.92
C LYS A 84 10.70 7.35 6.17
N SER A 85 11.21 6.13 6.06
CA SER A 85 12.11 5.61 7.10
C SER A 85 13.55 5.86 6.67
N LYS A 86 14.40 6.33 7.59
CA LYS A 86 15.85 6.32 7.40
C LYS A 86 16.27 4.88 7.08
N GLY A 87 16.92 4.66 5.93
CA GLY A 87 17.47 3.35 5.53
C GLY A 87 16.54 2.34 4.83
N ALA A 88 15.31 2.70 4.42
CA ALA A 88 14.49 1.73 3.67
C ALA A 88 14.99 1.54 2.23
N LYS A 89 15.47 0.33 1.91
CA LYS A 89 15.50 -0.20 0.55
C LYS A 89 14.09 -0.61 0.17
N TYR A 90 13.54 -0.01 -0.88
CA TYR A 90 12.18 -0.30 -1.34
C TYR A 90 12.22 -1.37 -2.43
N GLU A 91 12.10 -2.63 -2.03
CA GLU A 91 11.92 -3.80 -2.92
C GLU A 91 10.44 -4.04 -3.33
#